data_AF-A0A969ZX61-F1
#
_entry.id   AF-A0A969ZX61-F1
#
_cell.length_a   1.000
_cell.length_b   1.000
_cell.length_c   1.000
_cell.angle_alpha   90.00
_cell.angle_beta   90.00
_cell.angle_gamma   90.00
#
_symmetry.space_group_name_H-M   'P 1'
#
loop_
_entity.id
_entity.type
_entity.pdbx_description
1 polymer ?
#
loop_
_entity_poly.entity_id
_entity_poly.type
_entity_poly.pdbx_seq_one_letter_code
_entity_poly.pdbx_strand_id
1 'polypeptide(L)'
;MKTEVINIGVPIKLYIEHSNNEIKEMVIKAVNEHKAIEVDEQPIKYVTMPVRLPKATAKAVRQLAEDHKLPITKYTCKLLEGVEFNEV
;
A
#
# COMPACT_ATOMS: atom_id res chain seq x y z
N MET A 1 -20.02 -5.26 4.06
CA MET A 1 -19.10 -4.51 3.17
C MET A 1 -18.62 -5.42 2.06
N LYS A 2 -18.63 -4.99 0.78
CA LYS A 2 -18.03 -5.78 -0.32
C LYS A 2 -16.51 -5.62 -0.27
N THR A 3 -15.78 -6.74 -0.34
CA THR A 3 -14.31 -6.77 -0.40
C THR A 3 -13.86 -7.31 -1.74
N GLU A 4 -12.63 -7.00 -2.13
CA GLU A 4 -11.97 -7.56 -3.30
C GLU A 4 -10.48 -7.79 -3.03
N VAL A 5 -9.86 -8.67 -3.80
CA VAL A 5 -8.44 -8.97 -3.70
C VAL A 5 -7.69 -8.16 -4.75
N ILE A 6 -6.67 -7.42 -4.33
CA ILE A 6 -5.74 -6.71 -5.22
C ILE A 6 -4.30 -7.08 -4.87
N ASN A 7 -3.42 -7.06 -5.86
CA ASN A 7 -1.99 -7.23 -5.64
C ASN A 7 -1.38 -5.87 -5.27
N ILE A 8 -0.76 -5.81 -4.09
CA ILE A 8 -0.04 -4.64 -3.60
C ILE A 8 1.45 -4.91 -3.55
N GLY A 9 2.26 -3.87 -3.62
CA GLY A 9 3.68 -3.91 -3.34
C GLY A 9 3.91 -3.50 -1.90
N VAL A 10 4.74 -4.26 -1.20
CA VAL A 10 5.07 -4.03 0.21
C VAL A 10 6.59 -3.90 0.32
N PRO A 11 7.10 -2.83 0.98
CA PRO A 11 8.52 -2.73 1.28
C PRO A 11 9.01 -4.01 1.98
N ILE A 12 10.16 -4.54 1.55
CA ILE A 12 10.67 -5.82 2.09
C ILE A 12 10.75 -5.79 3.63
N LYS A 13 11.16 -4.65 4.20
CA LYS A 13 11.24 -4.45 5.64
C LYS A 13 9.90 -4.71 6.33
N LEU A 14 8.82 -4.05 5.86
CA LEU A 14 7.48 -4.24 6.43
C LEU A 14 6.94 -5.65 6.21
N TYR A 15 7.27 -6.28 5.09
CA TYR A 15 6.88 -7.67 4.83
C TYR A 15 7.52 -8.67 5.79
N ILE A 16 8.75 -8.38 6.24
CA ILE A 16 9.47 -9.22 7.22
C ILE A 16 8.96 -8.93 8.64
N GLU A 17 8.68 -7.67 8.96
CA GLU A 17 8.37 -7.22 10.33
C GLU A 17 6.90 -7.35 10.70
N HIS A 18 5.98 -7.37 9.73
CA HIS A 18 4.54 -7.36 9.98
C HIS A 18 3.80 -8.51 9.32
N SER A 19 2.71 -8.93 9.96
CA SER A 19 1.77 -9.89 9.40
C SER A 19 0.98 -9.30 8.22
N ASN A 20 0.46 -10.19 7.38
CA ASN A 20 -0.43 -9.81 6.27
C ASN A 20 -1.64 -8.97 6.71
N ASN A 21 -2.14 -9.18 7.93
CA ASN A 21 -3.28 -8.42 8.44
C ASN A 21 -2.87 -7.02 8.89
N GLU A 22 -1.69 -6.84 9.49
CA GLU A 22 -1.17 -5.52 9.83
C GLU A 22 -0.88 -4.70 8.57
N ILE A 23 -0.23 -5.30 7.56
CA ILE A 23 0.02 -4.65 6.27
C ILE A 23 -1.30 -4.19 5.62
N LYS A 24 -2.34 -5.03 5.69
CA LYS A 24 -3.68 -4.68 5.20
C LYS A 24 -4.22 -3.43 5.90
N GLU A 25 -4.16 -3.37 7.22
CA GLU A 25 -4.63 -2.22 7.98
C GLU A 25 -3.78 -0.97 7.72
N MET A 26 -2.46 -1.10 7.53
CA MET A 26 -1.58 0.00 7.13
C MET A 26 -2.00 0.61 5.79
N VAL A 27 -2.32 -0.21 4.79
CA VAL A 27 -2.80 0.27 3.49
C VAL A 27 -4.13 1.02 3.65
N ILE A 28 -5.08 0.46 4.42
CA ILE A 28 -6.37 1.11 4.66
C ILE A 28 -6.17 2.47 5.33
N LYS A 29 -5.33 2.52 6.38
CA LYS A 29 -5.01 3.74 7.11
C LYS A 29 -4.34 4.78 6.21
N ALA A 30 -3.30 4.40 5.48
CA ALA A 30 -2.54 5.32 4.62
C ALA A 30 -3.40 5.92 3.49
N VAL A 31 -4.34 5.15 2.93
CA VAL A 31 -5.31 5.65 1.94
C VAL A 31 -6.29 6.63 2.58
N ASN A 32 -6.83 6.31 3.76
CA ASN A 32 -7.78 7.18 4.46
C ASN A 32 -7.13 8.50 4.92
N GLU A 33 -5.86 8.45 5.32
CA GLU A 33 -5.07 9.62 5.73
C GLU A 33 -4.58 10.48 4.55
N HIS A 34 -4.87 10.08 3.29
CA HIS A 34 -4.43 10.77 2.08
C HIS A 34 -2.92 11.05 2.09
N LYS A 35 -2.14 10.06 2.54
CA LYS A 35 -0.71 10.21 2.72
C LYS A 35 -0.05 10.57 1.39
N ALA A 36 0.73 11.65 1.40
CA ALA A 36 1.51 12.05 0.25
C ALA A 36 2.57 10.99 -0.07
N ILE A 37 2.76 10.68 -1.36
CA ILE A 37 3.86 9.85 -1.81
C ILE A 37 4.83 10.70 -2.62
N GLU A 38 6.12 10.49 -2.41
CA GLU A 38 7.15 11.05 -3.27
C GLU A 38 7.41 10.09 -4.43
N VAL A 39 7.26 10.60 -5.65
CA VAL A 39 7.58 9.87 -6.87
C VAL A 39 9.04 10.16 -7.20
N ASP A 40 9.94 9.41 -6.55
CA ASP A 40 11.34 9.35 -6.96
C ASP A 40 11.57 8.22 -7.97
N GLU A 41 12.62 8.33 -8.78
CA GLU A 41 13.00 7.30 -9.77
C GLU A 41 13.87 6.18 -9.15
N GLN A 42 14.00 6.13 -7.83
CA GLN A 42 14.89 5.15 -7.21
C GLN A 42 14.34 3.72 -7.37
N PRO A 43 15.22 2.73 -7.57
CA PRO A 43 14.80 1.34 -7.64
C PRO A 43 14.30 0.88 -6.27
N ILE A 44 12.98 0.78 -6.14
CA ILE A 44 12.33 0.29 -4.92
C ILE A 44 12.33 -1.24 -4.90
N LYS A 45 12.78 -1.84 -3.80
CA LYS A 45 12.67 -3.28 -3.57
C LYS A 45 11.43 -3.59 -2.75
N TYR A 46 10.47 -4.28 -3.37
CA TYR A 46 9.23 -4.69 -2.74
C TYR A 46 8.86 -6.12 -3.11
N VAL A 47 8.05 -6.74 -2.26
CA VAL A 47 7.35 -7.98 -2.59
C VAL A 47 5.96 -7.68 -3.08
N THR A 48 5.45 -8.48 -4.00
CA THR A 48 4.04 -8.40 -4.41
C THR A 48 3.25 -9.41 -3.60
N MET A 49 2.18 -8.97 -2.93
CA MET A 49 1.29 -9.87 -2.22
C MET A 49 -0.19 -9.54 -2.48
N PRO A 50 -1.06 -10.57 -2.56
CA PRO A 50 -2.49 -10.36 -2.65
C PRO A 50 -3.07 -9.96 -1.29
N VAL A 51 -3.84 -8.88 -1.26
CA VAL A 51 -4.54 -8.42 -0.04
C VAL A 51 -6.02 -8.21 -0.33
N ARG A 52 -6.86 -8.67 0.60
CA ARG A 52 -8.30 -8.45 0.57
C ARG A 52 -8.64 -7.12 1.24
N LEU A 53 -9.08 -6.15 0.44
CA LEU A 53 -9.45 -4.81 0.91
C LEU A 53 -10.95 -4.55 0.73
N PRO A 54 -11.54 -3.60 1.48
CA PRO A 54 -12.85 -3.05 1.15
C PRO A 54 -12.85 -2.52 -0.30
N LYS A 55 -13.93 -2.75 -1.04
CA LYS A 55 -14.03 -2.37 -2.45
C LYS A 55 -13.79 -0.87 -2.68
N ALA A 56 -14.22 -0.03 -1.74
CA ALA A 56 -13.96 1.41 -1.78
C ALA A 56 -12.46 1.72 -1.69
N THR A 57 -11.75 1.12 -0.72
CA THR A 57 -10.30 1.27 -0.56
C THR A 57 -9.54 0.73 -1.77
N ALA A 58 -9.90 -0.45 -2.27
CA ALA A 58 -9.27 -1.01 -3.46
C ALA A 58 -9.47 -0.12 -4.70
N LYS A 59 -10.66 0.47 -4.87
CA LYS A 59 -10.90 1.47 -5.92
C LYS A 59 -10.04 2.72 -5.73
N ALA A 60 -9.94 3.24 -4.50
CA ALA A 60 -9.11 4.40 -4.19
C ALA A 60 -7.63 4.13 -4.48
N VAL A 61 -7.10 2.97 -4.08
CA VAL A 61 -5.72 2.57 -4.40
C VAL A 61 -5.46 2.57 -5.90
N ARG A 62 -6.39 2.02 -6.71
CA ARG A 62 -6.25 2.03 -8.18
C ARG A 62 -6.26 3.44 -8.74
N GLN A 63 -7.22 4.26 -8.32
CA GLN A 63 -7.33 5.64 -8.78
C GLN A 63 -6.07 6.44 -8.44
N LEU A 64 -5.60 6.36 -7.19
CA LEU A 64 -4.41 7.08 -6.76
C LEU A 64 -3.16 6.60 -7.50
N ALA A 65 -3.03 5.29 -7.77
CA ALA A 65 -1.94 4.76 -8.59
C ALA A 65 -1.98 5.32 -10.03
N GLU A 66 -3.17 5.39 -10.64
CA GLU A 66 -3.36 5.99 -11.97
C GLU A 66 -3.03 7.49 -11.98
N ASP A 67 -3.49 8.24 -10.98
CA ASP A 67 -3.24 9.68 -10.84
C ASP A 67 -1.73 9.98 -10.73
N HIS A 68 -0.98 9.12 -10.05
CA HIS A 68 0.48 9.20 -9.93
C HIS A 68 1.23 8.55 -11.09
N LYS A 69 0.53 7.96 -12.07
CA LYS A 69 1.10 7.22 -13.21
C LYS A 69 2.05 6.09 -12.78
N LEU A 70 1.73 5.44 -11.66
CA LEU A 70 2.50 4.33 -11.11
C LEU A 70 1.71 3.01 -11.21
N PRO A 71 2.38 1.88 -11.43
CA PRO A 71 1.78 0.57 -11.18
C PRO A 71 1.27 0.50 -9.73
N ILE A 72 0.13 -0.14 -9.49
CA ILE A 72 -0.47 -0.32 -8.15
C ILE A 72 0.57 -0.81 -7.13
N THR A 73 1.42 -1.75 -7.53
CA THR A 73 2.45 -2.32 -6.65
C THR A 73 3.53 -1.31 -6.27
N LYS A 74 4.00 -0.47 -7.21
CA LYS A 74 4.94 0.62 -6.90
C LYS A 74 4.28 1.69 -6.03
N TYR A 75 3.05 2.08 -6.38
CA TYR A 75 2.28 3.08 -5.62
C TYR A 75 2.10 2.64 -4.16
N THR A 76 1.60 1.43 -3.94
CA THR A 76 1.39 0.89 -2.59
C THR A 76 2.69 0.68 -1.83
N CYS A 77 3.79 0.34 -2.50
CA CYS A 77 5.08 0.31 -1.84
C CYS A 77 5.48 1.70 -1.35
N LYS A 78 5.42 2.72 -2.20
CA LYS A 78 5.71 4.12 -1.82
C LYS A 78 4.79 4.63 -0.71
N LEU A 79 3.51 4.29 -0.78
CA LEU A 79 2.53 4.62 0.24
C LEU A 79 2.93 4.07 1.62
N LEU A 80 3.55 2.89 1.63
CA LEU A 80 3.98 2.20 2.84
C LEU A 80 5.42 2.57 3.28
N GLU A 81 6.29 3.07 2.41
CA GLU A 81 7.68 3.43 2.75
C GLU A 81 7.80 4.48 3.87
N GLY A 82 6.83 5.38 3.99
CA GLY A 82 6.82 6.39 5.06
C GLY A 82 6.05 5.97 6.32
N VAL A 83 5.51 4.75 6.39
CA VAL A 83 4.69 4.30 7.54
C VAL A 83 5.62 3.86 8.66
N GLU A 84 5.89 4.76 9.60
CA GLU A 84 6.38 4.38 10.93
C GLU A 84 5.20 3.80 11.71
N PHE A 85 5.18 2.48 11.87
CA PHE A 85 4.24 1.84 12.78
C PHE A 85 4.80 2.01 14.19
N ASN A 86 4.50 3.14 14.83
CA ASN A 86 4.70 3.25 16.27
C ASN A 86 3.76 2.25 16.93
N GLU A 87 4.31 1.13 17.40
CA GLU A 87 3.65 0.25 18.37
C GLU A 87 3.17 1.15 19.53
N VAL A 88 1.85 1.23 19.71
CA VAL A 88 1.22 1.88 20.88
C VAL A 88 1.02 0.82 21.95
#